data_AF-A0A355URZ4-F1
#
_entry.id   AF-A0A355URZ4-F1
#
_cell.length_a   1.000
_cell.length_b   1.000
_cell.length_c   1.000
_cell.angle_alpha   90.00
_cell.angle_beta   90.00
_cell.angle_gamma   90.00
#
_symmetry.space_group_name_H-M   'P 1'
#
loop_
_entity.id
_entity.type
_entity.pdbx_description
1 polymer ?
#
loop_
_entity_poly.entity_id
_entity_poly.type
_entity_poly.pdbx_seq_one_letter_code
_entity_poly.pdbx_strand_id
1 'polypeptide(L)' 'METLLVHREISKKALPLLAEALQAAGVRLSGDAEARFIFPMEEATEEDWRTEYSDKILSVRIVADLGEAIAHINR' A
#
# COMPACT_ATOMS: atom_id res chain seq x y z
N MET A 1 -7.28 0.07 9.72
CA MET A 1 -5.89 0.42 9.34
C MET A 1 -5.80 0.20 7.86
N GLU A 2 -6.16 1.20 7.07
CA GLU A 2 -6.56 0.98 5.68
C GLU A 2 -5.44 1.19 4.63
N THR A 3 -4.37 1.96 4.92
CA THR A 3 -3.34 2.29 3.92
C THR A 3 -1.91 2.21 4.45
N LEU A 4 -1.00 1.59 3.68
CA LEU A 4 0.45 1.57 3.84
C LEU A 4 1.12 2.46 2.79
N LEU A 5 1.81 3.51 3.24
CA LEU A 5 2.63 4.37 2.40
C LEU A 5 4.10 3.95 2.49
N VAL A 6 4.72 3.68 1.35
CA VAL A 6 6.13 3.25 1.28
C VAL A 6 6.94 4.25 0.48
N HIS A 7 8.02 4.74 1.08
CA HIS A 7 8.93 5.68 0.39
C HIS A 7 9.65 5.00 -0.78
N ARG A 8 9.66 5.66 -1.94
CA ARG A 8 10.19 5.12 -3.21
C ARG A 8 11.64 4.61 -3.10
N GLU A 9 12.50 5.32 -2.36
CA GLU A 9 13.91 4.93 -2.23
C GLU A 9 14.13 3.55 -1.55
N ILE A 10 13.20 3.13 -0.69
CA ILE A 10 13.31 1.84 0.01
C ILE A 10 12.32 0.79 -0.49
N SER A 11 11.39 1.17 -1.38
CA SER A 11 10.24 0.35 -1.77
C SER A 11 10.63 -1.03 -2.28
N LYS A 12 11.66 -1.12 -3.15
CA LYS A 12 12.15 -2.39 -3.72
C LYS A 12 12.73 -3.35 -2.67
N LYS A 13 13.14 -2.86 -1.50
CA LYS A 13 13.68 -3.68 -0.40
C LYS A 13 12.62 -3.95 0.67
N ALA A 14 11.88 -2.93 1.06
CA ALA A 14 10.94 -3.00 2.17
C ALA A 14 9.60 -3.64 1.79
N LEU A 15 9.06 -3.31 0.62
CA LEU A 15 7.71 -3.75 0.24
C LEU A 15 7.57 -5.27 0.14
N PRO A 16 8.49 -6.03 -0.49
CA PRO A 16 8.36 -7.50 -0.53
C PRO A 16 8.30 -8.14 0.87
N LEU A 17 9.18 -7.70 1.79
CA LEU A 17 9.23 -8.24 3.15
C LEU A 17 7.95 -7.94 3.94
N LEU A 18 7.41 -6.72 3.79
CA LEU A 18 6.16 -6.33 4.41
C LEU A 18 4.97 -7.10 3.81
N ALA A 19 4.94 -7.20 2.49
CA ALA A 19 3.85 -7.84 1.76
C ALA A 19 3.73 -9.34 2.11
N GLU A 20 4.85 -10.05 2.16
CA GLU A 20 4.88 -11.47 2.57
C GLU A 20 4.36 -11.66 4.00
N ALA A 21 4.83 -10.83 4.95
CA ALA A 21 4.40 -10.91 6.34
C ALA A 21 2.90 -10.60 6.51
N LEU A 22 2.38 -9.62 5.77
CA LEU A 22 0.97 -9.24 5.79
C LEU A 22 0.09 -10.32 5.16
N GLN A 23 0.49 -10.87 4.01
CA GLN A 23 -0.24 -11.98 3.39
C GLN A 23 -0.25 -13.22 4.28
N ALA A 24 0.86 -13.54 4.96
CA ALA A 24 0.91 -14.62 5.94
C ALA A 24 -0.05 -14.41 7.14
N ALA A 25 -0.34 -13.16 7.50
CA ALA A 25 -1.34 -12.80 8.51
C ALA A 25 -2.80 -12.81 7.98
N GLY A 26 -2.99 -13.18 6.70
CA GLY A 26 -4.28 -13.22 6.01
C GLY A 26 -4.77 -11.84 5.54
N VAL A 27 -3.85 -10.89 5.33
CA VAL A 27 -4.16 -9.58 4.76
C VAL A 27 -4.10 -9.64 3.24
N ARG A 28 -5.16 -9.18 2.58
CA ARG A 28 -5.19 -8.95 1.13
C ARG A 28 -4.59 -7.58 0.84
N LEU A 29 -3.77 -7.52 -0.20
CA LEU A 29 -3.08 -6.29 -0.59
C LEU A 29 -3.64 -5.82 -1.93
N SER A 30 -3.98 -4.55 -1.99
CA SER A 30 -4.25 -3.81 -3.22
C SER A 30 -3.23 -2.68 -3.31
N GLY A 31 -2.72 -2.36 -4.50
CA GLY A 31 -1.70 -1.33 -4.62
C GLY A 31 -1.75 -0.56 -5.93
N ASP A 32 -1.08 0.59 -5.92
CA ASP A 32 -0.86 1.39 -7.12
C ASP A 32 0.04 0.66 -8.15
N ALA A 33 0.20 1.28 -9.32
CA ALA A 33 1.01 0.70 -10.39
C ALA A 33 2.48 0.45 -9.99
N GLU A 34 3.06 1.31 -9.14
CA GLU A 34 4.46 1.18 -8.72
C GLU A 34 4.62 0.06 -7.69
N ALA A 35 3.70 -0.06 -6.73
CA ALA A 35 3.65 -1.15 -5.76
C ALA A 35 3.46 -2.51 -6.46
N ARG A 36 2.54 -2.59 -7.43
CA ARG A 36 2.28 -3.80 -8.23
C ARG A 36 3.46 -4.21 -9.10
N PHE A 37 4.27 -3.25 -9.54
CA PHE A 37 5.50 -3.54 -10.26
C PHE A 37 6.56 -4.19 -9.36
N ILE A 38 6.55 -3.86 -8.06
CA ILE A 38 7.53 -4.38 -7.09
C ILE A 38 7.09 -5.73 -6.53
N PHE A 39 5.80 -5.92 -6.24
CA PHE A 39 5.27 -7.14 -5.64
C PHE A 39 3.86 -7.45 -6.19
N PRO A 40 3.53 -8.71 -6.52
CA PRO A 40 2.20 -9.07 -7.02
C PRO A 40 1.10 -8.78 -6.00
N MET A 41 0.14 -7.93 -6.38
CA MET A 41 -1.03 -7.58 -5.57
C MET A 41 -2.19 -7.08 -6.46
N GLU A 42 -3.38 -6.96 -5.88
CA GLU A 42 -4.56 -6.44 -6.59
C GLU A 42 -4.38 -4.96 -6.95
N GLU A 43 -5.17 -4.46 -7.90
CA GLU A 43 -5.18 -3.03 -8.23
C GLU A 43 -5.95 -2.25 -7.18
N ALA A 44 -5.32 -1.24 -6.58
CA ALA A 44 -6.03 -0.29 -5.74
C ALA A 44 -6.85 0.67 -6.61
N THR A 45 -8.15 0.74 -6.33
CA THR A 45 -9.12 1.65 -6.93
C THR A 45 -9.22 2.95 -6.12
N GLU A 46 -9.87 3.98 -6.67
CA GLU A 46 -10.10 5.23 -5.93
C GLU A 46 -10.99 5.02 -4.68
N GLU A 47 -11.83 3.99 -4.68
CA GLU A 47 -12.67 3.62 -3.55
C GLU A 47 -11.86 2.95 -2.42
N ASP A 48 -10.76 2.26 -2.76
CA ASP A 48 -9.84 1.62 -1.79
C ASP A 48 -9.12 2.63 -0.88
N TRP A 49 -9.02 3.90 -1.28
CA TRP A 49 -8.41 4.96 -0.48
C TRP A 49 -9.38 5.64 0.49
N ARG A 50 -10.69 5.37 0.37
CA ARG A 50 -11.75 6.07 1.11
C ARG A 50 -12.67 5.14 1.91
N THR A 51 -12.51 3.83 1.75
CA THR A 51 -13.42 2.83 2.33
C THR A 51 -12.83 2.24 3.60
N GLU A 52 -13.57 2.31 4.71
CA GLU A 52 -13.23 1.63 5.95
C GLU A 52 -13.59 0.14 5.80
N TYR A 53 -12.60 -0.69 5.47
CA TYR A 53 -12.82 -2.13 5.34
C TYR A 53 -13.00 -2.77 6.73
N SER A 54 -14.14 -3.43 6.96
CA SER A 54 -14.30 -4.41 8.07
C SER A 54 -13.55 -5.73 7.79
N ASP A 55 -12.87 -5.80 6.65
CA ASP A 55 -12.08 -6.93 6.17
C ASP A 55 -10.57 -6.66 6.30
N LYS A 56 -9.78 -7.73 6.29
CA LYS A 56 -8.31 -7.66 6.25
C LYS A 56 -7.79 -7.23 4.87
N ILE A 57 -8.10 -6.02 4.43
CA ILE A 57 -7.58 -5.42 3.19
C ILE A 57 -6.68 -4.25 3.57
N LEU A 58 -5.55 -4.12 2.88
CA LEU A 58 -4.62 -3.01 3.05
C LEU A 58 -4.19 -2.47 1.70
N SER A 59 -4.45 -1.18 1.47
CA SER A 59 -4.05 -0.46 0.28
C SER A 59 -2.57 -0.03 0.39
N VAL A 60 -1.77 -0.22 -0.66
CA VAL A 60 -0.33 0.06 -0.68
C VAL A 60 -0.03 1.11 -1.73
N ARG A 61 0.60 2.21 -1.32
CA ARG A 61 1.02 3.29 -2.23
C ARG A 61 2.50 3.56 -2.11
N ILE A 62 3.17 3.73 -3.25
CA ILE A 62 4.54 4.24 -3.28
C ILE A 62 4.50 5.76 -3.34
N VAL A 63 5.20 6.41 -2.41
CA VAL A 63 5.30 7.88 -2.35
C VAL A 63 6.73 8.33 -2.59
N ALA A 64 6.88 9.47 -3.28
CA ALA A 64 8.17 10.04 -3.61
C ALA A 64 8.92 10.56 -2.38
N ASP A 65 8.18 11.18 -1.46
CA ASP A 65 8.72 11.86 -0.29
C ASP A 65 7.69 12.03 0.85
N LEU A 66 8.12 12.65 1.95
CA LEU A 66 7.26 12.96 3.10
C LEU A 66 6.11 13.90 2.76
N GLY A 67 6.31 14.85 1.82
CA GLY A 67 5.29 15.80 1.41
C GLY A 67 4.13 15.10 0.72
N GLU A 68 4.42 14.17 -0.18
CA GLU A 68 3.39 13.34 -0.82
C GLU A 68 2.65 12.47 0.20
N ALA A 69 3.37 11.90 1.18
CA ALA A 69 2.75 11.11 2.24
C ALA A 69 1.74 11.94 3.07
N ILE A 70 2.12 13.15 3.48
CA ILE A 70 1.25 14.08 4.20
C ILE A 70 0.04 14.48 3.34
N ALA A 71 0.28 14.77 2.06
CA ALA A 71 -0.78 15.15 1.13
C ALA A 71 -1.78 14.02 0.89
N HIS A 72 -1.34 12.76 0.91
CA HIS A 72 -2.23 11.60 0.85
C HIS A 72 -3.07 11.46 2.11
N ILE A 73 -2.46 11.60 3.30
CA ILE A 73 -3.15 11.43 4.59
C ILE A 73 -4.20 12.53 4.82
N ASN A 74 -3.94 13.76 4.37
CA ASN A 74 -4.84 14.91 4.59
C ASN A 74 -6.00 15.00 3.57
N ARG A 75 -6.12 14.03 2.66
CA ARG A 75 -7.24 13.94 1.70
C ARG A 75 -8.34 13.05 2.22
#